data_AF-A0A1F9U3B3-F1
#
_entry.id   AF-A0A1F9U3B3-F1
#
_cell.length_a   1.000
_cell.length_b   1.000
_cell.length_c   1.000
_cell.angle_alpha   90.00
_cell.angle_beta   90.00
_cell.angle_gamma   90.00
#
_symmetry.space_group_name_H-M   'P 1'
#
loop_
_entity.id
_entity.type
_entity.pdbx_description
1 polymer ?
#
loop_
_entity_poly.entity_id
_entity_poly.type
_entity_poly.pdbx_seq_one_letter_code
_entity_poly.pdbx_strand_id
1 'polypeptide(L)'
;MNIVVIGAGPAGEASAKAASRKKASVTVIEREFVGGVCLNWGCIPSKTLLSFGKKIRDLKSLSTAVPDRKFLWTEMRKRKDQVISILRADDEKSISLSGAKIMKGRAKFASAKTLTVSTQEGDKTISFDKAIIAAGSTPIFPPPLDAHRKDILDSDRVFDVETLPDSIVIVGGGAVGCEFACLFAELGIR
;
A
#
# COMPACT_ATOMS: atom_id res chain seq x y z
N MET A 1 -6.19 27.21 13.38
CA MET A 1 -5.14 26.87 12.41
C MET A 1 -5.62 25.71 11.58
N ASN A 2 -5.61 25.87 10.25
CA ASN A 2 -6.07 24.90 9.28
C ASN A 2 -4.86 24.20 8.65
N ILE A 3 -4.78 22.88 8.79
CA ILE A 3 -3.68 22.07 8.27
C ILE A 3 -4.25 21.08 7.25
N VAL A 4 -3.64 21.05 6.07
CA VAL A 4 -3.89 20.01 5.08
C VAL A 4 -2.77 18.98 5.12
N VAL A 5 -3.12 17.70 5.08
CA VAL A 5 -2.18 16.59 4.94
C VAL A 5 -2.44 15.93 3.60
N ILE A 6 -1.44 15.91 2.72
CA ILE A 6 -1.56 15.33 1.38
C ILE A 6 -0.98 13.91 1.43
N GLY A 7 -1.86 12.91 1.32
CA GLY A 7 -1.55 11.49 1.45
C GLY A 7 -1.91 10.95 2.83
N ALA A 8 -2.57 9.78 2.86
CA ALA A 8 -2.98 9.07 4.07
C ALA A 8 -2.16 7.79 4.31
N GLY A 9 -0.88 7.79 3.90
CA GLY A 9 0.08 6.77 4.35
C GLY A 9 0.47 6.92 5.82
N PRO A 10 1.36 6.07 6.36
CA PRO A 10 1.70 6.08 7.79
C PRO A 10 2.14 7.44 8.32
N ALA A 11 2.94 8.18 7.54
CA ALA A 11 3.37 9.53 7.89
C ALA A 11 2.22 10.54 7.89
N GLY A 12 1.29 10.43 6.92
CA GLY A 12 0.14 11.31 6.81
C GLY A 12 -0.86 11.11 7.94
N GLU A 13 -1.18 9.86 8.25
CA GLU A 13 -2.01 9.49 9.39
C GLU A 13 -1.41 9.98 10.72
N ALA A 14 -0.13 9.67 10.97
CA ALA A 14 0.55 10.10 12.19
C ALA A 14 0.56 11.63 12.33
N SER A 15 0.83 12.34 11.22
CA SER A 15 0.81 13.80 11.18
C SER A 15 -0.58 14.37 11.44
N ALA A 16 -1.63 13.79 10.86
CA ALA A 16 -3.00 14.21 11.07
C ALA A 16 -3.40 14.07 12.55
N LYS A 17 -3.16 12.90 13.15
CA LYS A 17 -3.44 12.65 14.57
C LYS A 17 -2.65 13.57 15.50
N ALA A 18 -1.38 13.85 15.17
CA ALA A 18 -0.55 14.76 15.94
C ALA A 18 -1.04 16.21 15.86
N ALA A 19 -1.43 16.68 14.67
CA ALA A 19 -1.99 18.01 14.46
C ALA A 19 -3.34 18.18 15.15
N SER A 20 -4.24 17.18 15.06
CA SER A 20 -5.54 17.23 15.75
C SER A 20 -5.39 17.27 17.27
N ARG A 21 -4.43 16.54 17.85
CA ARG A 21 -4.11 16.61 19.29
C ARG A 21 -3.65 18.01 19.74
N LYS A 22 -3.07 18.79 18.82
CA LYS A 22 -2.73 20.19 19.04
C LYS A 22 -3.89 21.15 18.72
N LYS A 23 -5.12 20.64 18.60
CA LYS A 23 -6.35 21.40 18.34
C LYS A 23 -6.36 22.12 16.98
N ALA A 24 -5.57 21.66 16.01
CA ALA A 24 -5.66 22.17 14.63
C ALA A 24 -6.91 21.59 13.93
N SER A 25 -7.47 22.34 12.98
CA SER A 25 -8.47 21.79 12.05
C SER A 25 -7.73 21.09 10.93
N VAL A 26 -7.90 19.77 10.81
CA VAL A 26 -7.10 18.93 9.91
C VAL A 26 -7.98 18.34 8.81
N THR A 27 -7.53 18.51 7.56
CA THR A 27 -8.08 17.79 6.40
C THR A 27 -6.99 16.92 5.79
N VAL A 28 -7.21 15.60 5.77
CA VAL A 28 -6.36 14.62 5.08
C VAL A 28 -6.94 14.42 3.68
N ILE A 29 -6.11 14.58 2.65
CA ILE A 29 -6.51 14.39 1.25
C ILE A 29 -5.82 13.13 0.74
N GLU A 30 -6.61 12.12 0.41
CA GLU A 30 -6.14 10.83 -0.12
C GLU A 30 -6.87 10.52 -1.42
N ARG A 31 -6.13 10.17 -2.48
CA ARG A 31 -6.72 9.93 -3.79
C ARG A 31 -7.28 8.52 -3.94
N GLU A 32 -6.77 7.57 -3.17
CA GLU A 32 -7.02 6.15 -3.39
C GLU A 32 -7.53 5.48 -2.10
N PHE A 33 -6.63 4.88 -1.30
CA PHE A 33 -6.95 4.19 -0.07
C PHE A 33 -6.13 4.71 1.10
N VAL A 34 -6.75 4.81 2.27
CA VAL A 34 -6.06 5.10 3.52
C VAL A 34 -5.06 3.98 3.86
N GLY A 35 -3.97 4.34 4.54
CA GLY A 35 -2.84 3.46 4.88
C GLY A 35 -1.70 3.52 3.86
N GLY A 36 -1.92 4.14 2.69
CA GLY A 36 -0.91 4.35 1.65
C GLY A 36 -0.25 3.06 1.17
N VAL A 37 0.97 3.15 0.64
CA VAL A 37 1.70 1.98 0.10
C VAL A 37 1.90 0.90 1.15
N CYS A 38 2.32 1.25 2.37
CA CYS A 38 2.68 0.26 3.39
C CYS A 38 1.51 -0.68 3.75
N LEU A 39 0.29 -0.14 3.86
CA LEU A 39 -0.89 -0.95 4.17
C LEU A 39 -1.42 -1.69 2.93
N ASN A 40 -1.50 -1.01 1.79
CA ASN A 40 -2.26 -1.52 0.65
C ASN A 40 -1.42 -2.37 -0.32
N TRP A 41 -0.14 -2.04 -0.48
CA TRP A 41 0.73 -2.62 -1.53
C TRP A 41 2.17 -2.88 -1.07
N GLY A 42 2.42 -2.90 0.24
CA GLY A 42 3.79 -2.96 0.76
C GLY A 42 3.91 -3.89 1.96
N CYS A 43 4.16 -3.28 3.12
CA CYS A 43 4.46 -3.97 4.36
C CYS A 43 3.42 -5.04 4.71
N ILE A 44 2.14 -4.67 4.76
CA ILE A 44 1.06 -5.55 5.22
C ILE A 44 0.85 -6.74 4.27
N PRO A 45 0.67 -6.56 2.94
CA PRO A 45 0.54 -7.69 2.04
C PRO A 45 1.78 -8.58 2.05
N SER A 46 2.99 -7.99 1.96
CA SER A 46 4.25 -8.75 1.97
C SER A 46 4.36 -9.62 3.22
N LYS A 47 4.17 -9.04 4.42
CA LYS A 47 4.38 -9.76 5.68
C LYS A 47 3.29 -10.80 5.92
N THR A 48 2.07 -10.53 5.46
CA THR A 48 0.99 -11.51 5.51
C THR A 48 1.36 -12.75 4.68
N LEU A 49 1.78 -12.56 3.43
CA LEU A 49 2.13 -13.67 2.54
C LEU A 49 3.40 -14.40 2.97
N LEU A 50 4.45 -13.67 3.37
CA LEU A 50 5.69 -14.26 3.89
C LEU A 50 5.45 -15.14 5.12
N SER A 51 4.50 -14.75 5.99
CA SER A 51 4.14 -15.58 7.15
C SER A 51 3.57 -16.94 6.73
N PHE A 52 2.85 -17.01 5.60
CA PHE A 52 2.38 -18.26 5.02
C PHE A 52 3.50 -19.02 4.32
N GLY A 53 4.40 -18.33 3.60
CA GLY A 53 5.60 -18.94 3.02
C GLY A 53 6.42 -19.68 4.09
N LYS A 54 6.62 -19.06 5.26
CA LYS A 54 7.26 -19.73 6.41
C LYS A 54 6.52 -21.00 6.85
N LYS A 55 5.19 -20.95 6.99
CA LYS A 55 4.38 -22.13 7.36
C LYS A 55 4.48 -23.25 6.33
N ILE A 56 4.52 -22.90 5.04
CA ILE A 56 4.70 -23.86 3.94
C ILE A 56 6.07 -24.52 4.06
N ARG A 57 7.14 -23.75 4.30
CA ARG A 57 8.48 -24.28 4.54
C ARG A 57 8.50 -25.27 5.70
N ASP A 58 7.93 -24.85 6.83
CA ASP A 58 7.91 -25.66 8.04
C ASP A 58 7.14 -26.97 7.78
N LEU A 59 6.02 -26.93 7.05
CA LEU A 59 5.28 -28.13 6.66
C LEU A 59 6.05 -29.03 5.69
N LYS A 60 6.74 -28.46 4.69
CA LYS A 60 7.60 -29.20 3.75
C LYS A 60 8.73 -29.94 4.45
N SER A 61 9.23 -29.39 5.55
CA SER A 61 10.26 -30.06 6.37
C SER A 61 9.74 -31.28 7.12
N LEU A 62 8.43 -31.40 7.31
CA LEU A 62 7.77 -32.49 8.04
C LEU A 62 7.12 -33.52 7.12
N SER A 63 6.62 -33.11 5.96
CA SER A 63 5.86 -33.96 5.05
C SER A 63 5.99 -33.52 3.60
N THR A 64 5.99 -34.51 2.71
CA THR A 64 5.89 -34.29 1.26
C THR A 64 4.46 -34.01 0.80
N ALA A 65 3.46 -34.27 1.64
CA ALA A 65 2.04 -34.07 1.35
C ALA A 65 1.60 -32.63 1.63
N VAL A 66 2.20 -31.66 0.94
CA VAL A 66 1.81 -30.25 1.01
C VAL A 66 0.71 -29.97 -0.03
N PRO A 67 -0.34 -29.18 0.29
CA PRO A 67 -1.36 -28.82 -0.68
C PRO A 67 -0.78 -28.14 -1.94
N ASP A 68 -1.49 -28.26 -3.06
CA ASP A 68 -1.08 -27.64 -4.33
C ASP A 68 -0.86 -26.13 -4.20
N ARG A 69 0.18 -25.62 -4.86
CA ARG A 69 0.57 -24.20 -4.76
C ARG A 69 -0.50 -23.24 -5.28
N LYS A 70 -1.34 -23.64 -6.25
CA LYS A 70 -2.42 -22.78 -6.76
C LYS A 70 -3.53 -22.64 -5.72
N PHE A 71 -3.86 -23.74 -5.05
CA PHE A 71 -4.79 -23.73 -3.92
C PHE A 71 -4.26 -22.84 -2.79
N LEU A 72 -3.01 -23.06 -2.35
CA LEU A 72 -2.38 -22.25 -1.31
C LEU A 72 -2.37 -20.76 -1.67
N TRP A 73 -1.99 -20.42 -2.90
CA TRP A 73 -1.94 -19.02 -3.35
C TRP A 73 -3.30 -18.35 -3.34
N THR A 74 -4.35 -19.07 -3.75
CA THR A 74 -5.73 -18.56 -3.73
C THR A 74 -6.16 -18.20 -2.30
N GLU A 75 -5.96 -19.11 -1.35
CA GLU A 75 -6.32 -18.89 0.06
C GLU A 75 -5.43 -17.82 0.72
N MET A 76 -4.14 -17.77 0.38
CA MET A 76 -3.20 -16.75 0.85
C MET A 76 -3.60 -15.35 0.40
N ARG A 77 -3.97 -15.17 -0.88
CA ARG A 77 -4.45 -13.89 -1.41
C ARG A 77 -5.76 -13.47 -0.76
N LYS A 78 -6.73 -14.37 -0.65
CA LYS A 78 -7.99 -14.11 0.05
C LYS A 78 -7.75 -13.64 1.49
N ARG A 79 -6.83 -14.29 2.21
CA ARG A 79 -6.48 -13.88 3.58
C ARG A 79 -5.77 -12.53 3.62
N LYS A 80 -4.83 -12.26 2.70
CA LYS A 80 -4.18 -10.95 2.52
C LYS A 80 -5.23 -9.84 2.36
N ASP A 81 -6.19 -10.03 1.46
CA ASP A 81 -7.21 -9.02 1.16
C ASP A 81 -8.12 -8.74 2.35
N GLN A 82 -8.48 -9.79 3.10
CA GLN A 82 -9.20 -9.63 4.37
C GLN A 82 -8.41 -8.82 5.39
N VAL A 83 -7.11 -9.08 5.56
CA VAL A 83 -6.25 -8.31 6.48
C VAL A 83 -6.18 -6.86 6.06
N ILE A 84 -5.95 -6.58 4.77
CA ILE A 84 -5.90 -5.22 4.23
C ILE A 84 -7.22 -4.50 4.46
N SER A 85 -8.36 -5.15 4.18
CA SER A 85 -9.69 -4.54 4.37
C SER A 85 -9.96 -4.16 5.82
N ILE A 86 -9.58 -5.02 6.77
CA ILE A 86 -9.76 -4.74 8.21
C ILE A 86 -8.90 -3.54 8.61
N LEU A 87 -7.61 -3.59 8.31
CA LEU A 87 -6.67 -2.54 8.73
C LEU A 87 -6.98 -1.20 8.06
N ARG A 88 -7.44 -1.19 6.80
CA ARG A 88 -7.87 0.03 6.12
C ARG A 88 -9.05 0.70 6.84
N ALA A 89 -10.06 -0.08 7.20
CA ALA A 89 -11.21 0.43 7.95
C ALA A 89 -10.80 0.93 9.35
N ASP A 90 -9.87 0.25 10.00
CA ASP A 90 -9.33 0.67 11.30
C ASP A 90 -8.56 2.00 11.20
N ASP A 91 -7.71 2.19 10.19
CA ASP A 91 -6.98 3.44 9.97
C ASP A 91 -7.94 4.60 9.63
N GLU A 92 -8.94 4.38 8.76
CA GLU A 92 -9.98 5.37 8.46
C GLU A 92 -10.73 5.82 9.71
N LYS A 93 -11.12 4.85 10.55
CA LYS A 93 -11.77 5.12 11.84
C LYS A 93 -10.81 5.85 12.78
N SER A 94 -9.54 5.46 12.83
CA SER A 94 -8.54 6.06 13.72
C SER A 94 -8.26 7.52 13.38
N ILE A 95 -8.17 7.86 12.09
CA ILE A 95 -8.06 9.25 11.63
C ILE A 95 -9.31 10.03 12.00
N SER A 96 -10.50 9.49 11.74
CA SER A 96 -11.78 10.16 12.01
C SER A 96 -11.98 10.42 13.51
N LEU A 97 -11.65 9.44 14.37
CA LEU A 97 -11.72 9.58 15.83
C LEU A 97 -10.73 10.62 16.39
N SER A 98 -9.68 10.97 15.64
CA SER A 98 -8.80 12.08 16.03
C SER A 98 -9.43 13.46 15.81
N GLY A 99 -10.56 13.55 15.11
CA GLY A 99 -11.20 14.79 14.69
C GLY A 99 -10.73 15.33 13.34
N ALA A 100 -9.79 14.65 12.68
CA ALA A 100 -9.40 14.98 11.31
C ALA A 100 -10.47 14.52 10.30
N LYS A 101 -10.67 15.29 9.23
CA LYS A 101 -11.57 14.93 8.13
C LYS A 101 -10.78 14.29 7.00
N ILE A 102 -11.28 13.19 6.44
CA ILE A 102 -10.71 12.59 5.23
C ILE A 102 -11.49 13.11 4.01
N MET A 103 -10.79 13.60 3.00
CA MET A 103 -11.34 13.98 1.70
C MET A 103 -10.72 13.09 0.63
N LYS A 104 -11.58 12.35 -0.08
CA LYS A 104 -11.14 11.52 -1.20
C LYS A 104 -10.93 12.39 -2.45
N GLY A 105 -9.69 12.44 -2.96
CA GLY A 105 -9.37 13.18 -4.17
C GLY A 105 -7.88 13.43 -4.36
N ARG A 106 -7.53 13.96 -5.52
CA ARG A 106 -6.14 14.30 -5.87
C ARG A 106 -5.87 15.77 -5.60
N ALA A 107 -4.95 16.07 -4.68
CA ALA A 107 -4.49 17.42 -4.40
C ALA A 107 -3.46 17.92 -5.43
N LYS A 108 -3.58 19.19 -5.82
CA LYS A 108 -2.60 19.96 -6.58
C LYS A 108 -2.48 21.35 -5.97
N PHE A 109 -1.26 21.85 -5.76
CA PHE A 109 -1.08 23.24 -5.32
C PHE A 109 -1.52 24.19 -6.44
N ALA A 110 -2.46 25.08 -6.11
CA ALA A 110 -2.88 26.18 -6.97
C ALA A 110 -2.11 27.47 -6.63
N SER A 111 -1.64 27.59 -5.38
CA SER A 111 -0.74 28.65 -4.91
C SER A 111 0.04 28.16 -3.67
N ALA A 112 0.80 29.06 -3.03
CA ALA A 112 1.47 28.77 -1.76
C ALA A 112 0.51 28.46 -0.58
N LYS A 113 -0.78 28.78 -0.70
CA LYS A 113 -1.78 28.67 0.39
C LYS A 113 -3.11 28.04 -0.02
N THR A 114 -3.20 27.55 -1.26
CA THR A 114 -4.42 26.93 -1.79
C THR A 114 -4.12 25.63 -2.55
N LEU A 115 -4.98 24.64 -2.36
CA LEU A 115 -5.01 23.40 -3.13
C LEU A 115 -6.28 23.36 -3.98
N THR A 116 -6.16 22.81 -5.19
CA THR A 116 -7.28 22.21 -5.90
C THR A 116 -7.30 20.73 -5.57
N VAL A 117 -8.46 20.20 -5.17
CA VAL A 117 -8.68 18.78 -4.91
C VAL A 117 -9.71 18.25 -5.90
N SER A 118 -9.25 17.46 -6.85
CA SER A 118 -10.13 16.78 -7.80
C SER A 118 -10.79 15.59 -7.14
N THR A 119 -12.10 15.69 -6.91
CA THR A 119 -12.94 14.64 -6.32
C THR A 119 -13.88 14.06 -7.38
N GLN A 120 -14.60 12.98 -7.06
CA GLN A 120 -15.63 12.43 -7.97
C GLN A 120 -16.80 13.39 -8.22
N GLU A 121 -17.02 14.35 -7.31
CA GLU A 121 -18.07 15.37 -7.41
C GLU A 121 -17.58 16.64 -8.14
N GLY A 122 -16.33 16.66 -8.59
CA GLY A 122 -15.67 17.82 -9.20
C GLY A 122 -14.55 18.40 -8.35
N ASP A 123 -13.95 19.47 -8.86
CA ASP A 123 -12.82 20.16 -8.24
C ASP A 123 -13.28 21.03 -7.06
N LYS A 124 -12.63 20.86 -5.91
CA LYS A 124 -12.83 21.66 -4.71
C LYS A 124 -11.57 22.48 -4.42
N THR A 125 -11.73 23.75 -4.09
CA THR A 125 -10.60 24.60 -3.66
C THR A 125 -10.53 24.62 -2.14
N ILE A 126 -9.34 24.39 -1.58
CA ILE A 126 -9.09 24.38 -0.13
C ILE A 126 -7.97 25.35 0.20
N SER A 127 -8.25 26.29 1.10
CA SER A 127 -7.23 27.17 1.70
C SER A 127 -6.68 26.57 2.99
N PHE A 128 -5.40 26.80 3.27
CA PHE A 128 -4.73 26.25 4.46
C PHE A 128 -3.67 27.19 5.03
N ASP A 129 -3.37 27.05 6.32
CA ASP A 129 -2.28 27.79 6.98
C ASP A 129 -0.94 27.07 6.78
N LYS A 130 -0.95 25.73 6.89
CA LYS A 130 0.21 24.86 6.64
C LYS A 130 -0.21 23.61 5.88
N ALA A 131 0.71 23.08 5.09
CA ALA A 131 0.56 21.82 4.39
C ALA A 131 1.63 20.84 4.86
N ILE A 132 1.24 19.59 5.04
CA ILE A 132 2.15 18.46 5.26
C ILE A 132 2.08 17.59 4.00
N ILE A 133 3.21 17.44 3.31
CA ILE A 133 3.29 16.61 2.10
C ILE A 133 3.76 15.21 2.52
N ALA A 134 2.84 14.25 2.48
CA ALA A 134 3.06 12.84 2.78
C ALA A 134 2.68 11.95 1.57
N ALA A 135 3.00 12.43 0.36
CA ALA A 135 2.56 11.84 -0.91
C ALA A 135 3.24 10.50 -1.27
N GLY A 136 4.23 10.06 -0.48
CA GLY A 136 4.87 8.76 -0.65
C GLY A 136 5.77 8.65 -1.87
N SER A 137 5.86 7.44 -2.41
CA SER A 137 6.71 7.07 -3.54
C SER A 137 5.99 6.07 -4.44
N THR A 138 6.59 5.74 -5.58
CA THR A 138 6.07 4.75 -6.53
C THR A 138 7.22 3.86 -7.05
N PRO A 139 6.94 2.63 -7.51
CA PRO A 139 7.95 1.79 -8.15
C PRO A 139 8.63 2.50 -9.32
N ILE A 140 9.94 2.30 -9.46
CA ILE A 140 10.72 2.81 -10.58
C ILE A 140 10.93 1.73 -11.63
N PHE A 141 10.94 2.14 -12.90
CA PHE A 141 11.34 1.30 -14.02
C PHE A 141 12.50 1.97 -14.73
N PRO A 142 13.73 1.42 -14.66
CA PRO A 142 14.85 2.00 -15.39
C PRO A 142 14.74 1.65 -16.88
N PRO A 143 15.19 2.53 -17.80
CA PRO A 143 15.35 2.14 -19.20
C PRO A 143 16.26 0.92 -19.37
N PRO A 144 15.95 -0.02 -20.29
CA PRO A 144 14.82 -0.01 -21.22
C PRO A 144 13.52 -0.66 -20.67
N LEU A 145 13.46 -1.02 -19.38
CA LEU A 145 12.31 -1.74 -18.79
C LEU A 145 11.06 -0.86 -18.67
N ASP A 146 11.22 0.46 -18.65
CA ASP A 146 10.11 1.43 -18.62
C ASP A 146 9.18 1.31 -19.83
N ALA A 147 9.73 1.00 -21.01
CA ALA A 147 8.95 0.73 -22.23
C ALA A 147 8.01 -0.48 -22.10
N HIS A 148 8.34 -1.42 -21.19
CA HIS A 148 7.62 -2.67 -20.97
C HIS A 148 6.88 -2.72 -19.64
N ARG A 149 6.65 -1.57 -18.99
CA ARG A 149 6.04 -1.50 -17.65
C ARG A 149 4.71 -2.25 -17.52
N LYS A 150 3.92 -2.32 -18.60
CA LYS A 150 2.62 -3.02 -18.60
C LYS A 150 2.80 -4.54 -18.49
N ASP A 151 3.87 -5.07 -19.06
CA ASP A 151 4.16 -6.51 -19.16
C ASP A 151 5.00 -7.02 -17.97
N ILE A 152 5.62 -6.11 -17.22
CA ILE A 152 6.45 -6.42 -16.04
C ILE A 152 5.65 -6.17 -14.76
N LEU A 153 5.72 -7.11 -13.82
CA LEU A 153 5.15 -6.95 -12.48
C LEU A 153 6.03 -6.03 -11.61
N ASP A 154 5.43 -5.04 -10.97
CA ASP A 154 6.05 -4.25 -9.91
C ASP A 154 5.59 -4.71 -8.52
N SER A 155 6.19 -4.13 -7.48
CA SER A 155 5.84 -4.39 -6.07
C SER A 155 4.37 -4.12 -5.76
N ASP A 156 3.72 -3.24 -6.52
CA ASP A 156 2.33 -2.89 -6.28
C ASP A 156 1.37 -3.96 -6.81
N ARG A 157 1.71 -4.59 -7.95
CA ARG A 157 0.86 -5.58 -8.63
C ARG A 157 1.17 -7.04 -8.30
N VAL A 158 2.40 -7.34 -7.85
CA VAL A 158 2.87 -8.72 -7.68
C VAL A 158 2.02 -9.55 -6.71
N PHE A 159 1.39 -8.90 -5.73
CA PHE A 159 0.55 -9.58 -4.74
C PHE A 159 -0.80 -10.06 -5.28
N ASP A 160 -1.24 -9.51 -6.41
CA ASP A 160 -2.58 -9.73 -6.95
C ASP A 160 -2.59 -10.65 -8.18
N VAL A 161 -1.42 -11.14 -8.60
CA VAL A 161 -1.29 -12.11 -9.70
C VAL A 161 -2.22 -13.30 -9.48
N GLU A 162 -3.08 -13.59 -10.45
CA GLU A 162 -4.06 -14.68 -10.30
C GLU A 162 -3.45 -16.06 -10.46
N THR A 163 -2.60 -16.21 -11.46
CA THR A 163 -1.95 -17.48 -11.80
C THR A 163 -0.47 -17.39 -11.51
N LEU A 164 0.03 -18.25 -10.62
CA LEU A 164 1.45 -18.34 -10.34
C LEU A 164 2.21 -18.83 -11.59
N PRO A 165 3.32 -18.17 -11.97
CA PRO A 165 4.20 -18.65 -13.03
C PRO A 165 5.02 -19.86 -12.57
N ASP A 166 5.61 -20.58 -13.53
CA ASP A 166 6.58 -21.65 -13.23
C ASP A 166 7.97 -21.11 -12.85
N SER A 167 8.30 -19.90 -13.30
CA SER A 167 9.54 -19.20 -12.97
C SER A 167 9.36 -17.69 -12.98
N ILE A 168 10.15 -16.97 -12.18
CA ILE A 168 10.15 -15.52 -12.09
C ILE A 168 11.58 -14.95 -12.06
N VAL A 169 11.80 -13.86 -12.79
CA VAL A 169 13.04 -13.09 -12.69
C VAL A 169 12.79 -11.86 -11.82
N ILE A 170 13.61 -11.69 -10.78
CA ILE A 170 13.54 -10.52 -9.89
C ILE A 170 14.68 -9.57 -10.23
N VAL A 171 14.33 -8.39 -10.75
CA VAL A 171 15.28 -7.34 -11.09
C VAL A 171 15.44 -6.40 -9.89
N GLY A 172 16.53 -6.60 -9.14
CA GLY A 172 16.90 -5.79 -7.97
C GLY A 172 16.96 -6.60 -6.67
N GLY A 173 18.15 -6.69 -6.06
CA GLY A 173 18.41 -7.44 -4.83
C GLY A 173 18.19 -6.65 -3.53
N GLY A 174 17.32 -5.64 -3.55
CA GLY A 174 16.96 -4.90 -2.35
C GLY A 174 16.00 -5.70 -1.46
N ALA A 175 15.65 -5.16 -0.29
CA ALA A 175 14.78 -5.84 0.68
C ALA A 175 13.47 -6.36 0.06
N VAL A 176 12.80 -5.55 -0.78
CA VAL A 176 11.56 -5.94 -1.48
C VAL A 176 11.79 -7.13 -2.42
N GLY A 177 12.88 -7.10 -3.21
CA GLY A 177 13.22 -8.21 -4.10
C GLY A 177 13.53 -9.50 -3.35
N CYS A 178 14.28 -9.41 -2.25
CA CYS A 178 14.58 -10.56 -1.39
C CYS A 178 13.32 -11.13 -0.73
N GLU A 179 12.39 -10.29 -0.30
CA GLU A 179 11.10 -10.73 0.24
C GLU A 179 10.29 -11.51 -0.81
N PHE A 180 10.23 -11.03 -2.05
CA PHE A 180 9.56 -11.74 -3.13
C PHE A 180 10.27 -13.05 -3.48
N ALA A 181 11.61 -13.05 -3.54
CA ALA A 181 12.38 -14.25 -3.79
C ALA A 181 12.08 -15.34 -2.75
N CYS A 182 12.08 -14.97 -1.47
CA CYS A 182 11.71 -15.88 -0.38
C CYS A 182 10.29 -16.41 -0.55
N LEU A 183 9.30 -15.53 -0.73
CA LEU A 183 7.89 -15.94 -0.86
C LEU A 183 7.68 -16.92 -2.02
N PHE A 184 8.21 -16.60 -3.21
CA PHE A 184 7.99 -17.40 -4.41
C PHE A 184 8.78 -18.72 -4.39
N ALA A 185 9.97 -18.73 -3.79
CA ALA A 185 10.72 -19.96 -3.58
C ALA A 185 9.96 -20.95 -2.67
N GLU A 186 9.32 -20.46 -1.60
CA GLU A 186 8.49 -21.32 -0.73
C GLU A 186 7.26 -21.89 -1.45
N LEU A 187 6.78 -21.20 -2.49
CA LEU A 187 5.71 -21.68 -3.38
C LEU A 187 6.22 -22.57 -4.53
N GLY A 188 7.53 -22.86 -4.57
CA GLY A 188 8.14 -23.72 -5.58
C GLY A 188 8.25 -23.07 -6.96
N ILE A 189 8.34 -21.74 -7.01
CA ILE A 189 8.63 -21.00 -8.24
C ILE A 189 10.14 -20.83 -8.35
N ARG A 190 10.67 -21.05 -9.55
CA ARG A 190 12.10 -20.92 -9.84
C ARG A 190 12.51 -19.48 -10.14
#